data_AF-A0A3P8EKC0-F1
#
_entry.id   AF-A0A3P8EKC0-F1
#
_cell.length_a   1.000
_cell.length_b   1.000
_cell.length_c   1.000
_cell.angle_alpha   90.00
_cell.angle_beta   90.00
_cell.angle_gamma   90.00
#
_symmetry.space_group_name_H-M   'P 1'
#
loop_
_entity.id
_entity.type
_entity.pdbx_description
1 polymer ?
#
loop_
_entity_poly.entity_id
_entity_poly.type
_entity_poly.pdbx_seq_one_letter_code
_entity_poly.pdbx_strand_id
1 'polypeptide(L)'
;MLSDMISRFERPQSTQRWDNPLITIEPHLWNSPSTDNMESVIIQIKQLLNNRGKGKIQPNKSTQLTIISSSSYLQNLEHITQQVVDHVLRSQTSGLSSVDLPMCFQNEHNRDVVLQITNSETKYTIGNLIRLKRRYIAVQRLKFDQLNTVSDDASIATNFLQFISFNGDLCDDEAS
;
A
#
# COMPACT_ATOMS: atom_id res chain seq x y z
N MET A 1 -25.14 -15.92 41.58
CA MET A 1 -24.24 -16.51 40.56
C MET A 1 -24.88 -16.48 39.18
N LEU A 2 -25.99 -17.19 38.92
CA LEU A 2 -26.67 -17.14 37.61
C LEU A 2 -27.29 -15.76 37.27
N SER A 3 -27.93 -15.10 38.24
CA SER A 3 -28.52 -13.77 38.05
C SER A 3 -27.48 -12.71 37.65
N ASP A 4 -26.25 -12.81 38.16
CA ASP A 4 -25.16 -11.90 37.82
C ASP A 4 -24.72 -12.10 36.36
N MET A 5 -24.58 -13.36 35.94
CA MET A 5 -24.27 -13.70 34.54
C MET A 5 -25.34 -13.21 33.57
N ILE A 6 -26.62 -13.36 33.90
CA ILE A 6 -27.73 -12.85 33.09
C ILE A 6 -27.66 -11.32 32.96
N SER A 7 -27.38 -10.62 34.06
CA SER A 7 -27.34 -9.15 34.06
C SER A 7 -26.20 -8.56 33.22
N ARG A 8 -25.12 -9.32 33.01
CA ARG A 8 -23.93 -8.93 32.26
C ARG A 8 -23.88 -9.48 30.84
N PHE A 9 -24.88 -10.28 30.45
CA PHE A 9 -24.92 -10.86 29.11
C PHE A 9 -25.26 -9.80 28.07
N GLU A 10 -24.34 -9.59 27.13
CA GLU A 10 -24.57 -8.76 25.94
C GLU A 10 -24.90 -9.64 24.75
N ARG A 11 -26.01 -9.34 24.07
CA ARG A 11 -26.38 -10.06 22.84
C ARG A 11 -25.38 -9.72 21.72
N PRO A 12 -25.06 -10.70 20.85
CA PRO A 12 -24.26 -10.47 19.67
C PRO A 12 -24.77 -9.28 18.83
N GLN A 13 -23.88 -8.38 18.44
CA GLN A 13 -24.18 -7.16 17.70
C GLN A 13 -24.14 -7.39 16.19
N SER A 14 -25.31 -7.44 15.55
CA SER A 14 -25.42 -7.67 14.10
C SER A 14 -24.78 -6.56 13.23
N THR A 15 -24.53 -5.39 13.81
CA THR A 15 -23.84 -4.28 13.14
C THR A 15 -22.34 -4.52 12.99
N GLN A 16 -21.75 -5.36 13.86
CA GLN A 16 -20.35 -5.72 13.80
C GLN A 16 -20.21 -7.02 13.02
N ARG A 17 -19.46 -6.97 11.91
CA ARG A 17 -19.28 -8.13 11.03
C ARG A 17 -18.77 -9.37 11.78
N TRP A 18 -17.92 -9.18 12.79
CA TRP A 18 -17.31 -10.26 13.56
C TRP A 18 -18.17 -10.76 14.72
N ASP A 19 -19.23 -10.03 15.08
CA ASP A 19 -20.16 -10.34 16.18
C ASP A 19 -21.59 -10.59 15.67
N ASN A 20 -21.78 -10.74 14.36
CA ASN A 20 -23.08 -11.07 13.77
C ASN A 20 -23.28 -12.59 13.69
N PRO A 21 -24.19 -13.18 14.48
CA PRO A 21 -24.37 -14.63 14.53
C PRO A 21 -25.00 -15.14 13.22
N LEU A 22 -24.53 -16.29 12.75
CA LEU A 22 -25.08 -16.93 11.53
C LEU A 22 -26.50 -17.43 11.72
N ILE A 23 -26.82 -17.92 12.93
CA ILE A 23 -28.13 -18.39 13.35
C ILE A 23 -28.31 -18.02 14.82
N THR A 24 -29.49 -17.54 15.19
CA THR A 24 -29.89 -17.33 16.59
C THR A 24 -30.97 -18.35 16.94
N ILE A 25 -30.75 -19.12 18.00
CA ILE A 25 -31.70 -20.13 18.48
C ILE A 25 -32.46 -19.57 19.67
N GLU A 26 -33.79 -19.58 19.60
CA GLU A 26 -34.68 -19.08 20.64
C GLU A 26 -35.61 -20.19 21.16
N PRO A 27 -35.13 -21.09 22.04
CA PRO A 27 -35.90 -22.25 22.48
C PRO A 27 -37.21 -21.89 23.19
N HIS A 28 -37.27 -20.71 23.79
CA HIS A 28 -38.47 -20.19 24.46
C HIS A 28 -39.64 -19.90 23.50
N LEU A 29 -39.40 -19.82 22.19
CA LEU A 29 -40.42 -19.63 21.16
C LEU A 29 -40.91 -20.96 20.56
N TRP A 30 -40.41 -22.11 21.00
CA TRP A 30 -40.80 -23.40 20.45
C TRP A 30 -42.18 -23.82 20.94
N ASN A 31 -42.98 -24.38 20.03
CA ASN A 31 -44.40 -24.72 20.25
C ASN A 31 -44.63 -25.79 21.35
N SER A 32 -43.58 -26.48 21.80
CA SER A 32 -43.67 -27.45 22.88
C SER A 32 -42.34 -27.54 23.65
N PRO A 33 -42.38 -27.54 25.00
CA PRO A 33 -41.20 -27.73 25.84
C PRO A 33 -40.64 -29.17 25.82
N SER A 34 -41.37 -30.12 25.22
CA SER A 34 -40.99 -31.55 25.18
C SER A 34 -40.50 -32.02 23.81
N THR A 35 -40.50 -31.14 22.80
CA THR A 35 -40.10 -31.49 21.44
C THR A 35 -39.05 -30.50 20.98
N ASP A 36 -37.78 -30.89 21.07
CA ASP A 36 -36.66 -30.11 20.56
C ASP A 36 -36.91 -29.82 19.07
N ASN A 37 -37.18 -28.57 18.72
CA ASN A 37 -37.43 -28.17 17.32
C ASN A 37 -36.11 -28.03 16.55
N MET A 38 -35.17 -28.96 16.80
CA MET A 38 -33.83 -28.99 16.23
C MET A 38 -33.87 -29.19 14.72
N GLU A 39 -34.92 -29.83 14.20
CA GLU A 39 -35.15 -29.98 12.77
C GLU A 39 -35.21 -28.61 12.06
N SER A 40 -35.84 -27.60 12.67
CA SER A 40 -35.89 -26.25 12.11
C SER A 40 -34.50 -25.60 12.03
N VAL A 41 -33.65 -25.83 13.02
CA VAL A 41 -32.25 -25.34 13.06
C VAL A 41 -31.43 -26.05 11.99
N ILE A 42 -31.58 -27.37 11.86
CA ILE A 42 -30.90 -28.18 10.84
C ILE A 42 -31.30 -27.73 9.44
N ILE A 43 -32.59 -27.44 9.21
CA ILE A 43 -33.09 -26.91 7.93
C ILE A 43 -32.45 -25.55 7.64
N GLN A 44 -32.40 -24.62 8.61
CA GLN A 44 -31.75 -23.32 8.44
C GLN A 44 -30.26 -23.46 8.11
N ILE A 45 -29.53 -24.35 8.81
CA ILE A 45 -28.11 -24.63 8.51
C ILE A 45 -27.96 -25.16 7.08
N LYS A 46 -28.77 -26.14 6.68
CA LYS A 46 -28.75 -26.71 5.32
C LYS A 46 -29.04 -25.65 4.27
N GLN A 47 -30.00 -24.76 4.52
CA GLN A 47 -30.30 -23.63 3.63
C GLN A 47 -29.12 -22.67 3.53
N LEU A 48 -28.47 -22.28 4.64
CA LEU A 48 -27.28 -21.44 4.61
C LEU A 48 -26.11 -22.08 3.85
N LEU A 49 -25.89 -23.38 4.04
CA LEU A 49 -24.84 -24.13 3.36
C LEU A 49 -25.11 -24.30 1.86
N ASN A 50 -26.37 -24.44 1.47
CA ASN A 50 -26.80 -24.62 0.08
C ASN A 50 -27.00 -23.28 -0.68
N ASN A 51 -27.29 -22.18 0.04
CA ASN A 51 -27.48 -20.84 -0.52
C ASN A 51 -26.17 -20.11 -0.87
N ARG A 52 -25.02 -20.82 -0.92
CA ARG A 52 -23.72 -20.29 -1.36
C ARG A 52 -23.72 -19.70 -2.78
N GLY A 53 -24.82 -19.83 -3.53
CA GLY A 53 -24.98 -19.30 -4.88
C GLY A 53 -25.72 -17.95 -5.03
N LYS A 54 -26.34 -17.37 -3.98
CA LYS A 54 -27.19 -16.16 -4.15
C LYS A 54 -26.75 -14.90 -3.41
N GLY A 55 -25.95 -15.03 -2.36
CA GLY A 55 -25.24 -13.89 -1.77
C GLY A 55 -23.77 -14.00 -2.17
N LYS A 56 -23.26 -13.11 -3.04
CA LYS A 56 -21.81 -12.95 -3.19
C LYS A 56 -21.26 -12.70 -1.78
N ILE A 57 -20.57 -13.69 -1.20
CA ILE A 57 -19.75 -13.47 -0.02
C ILE A 57 -18.74 -12.43 -0.47
N GLN A 58 -18.97 -11.16 -0.10
CA GLN A 58 -18.05 -10.12 -0.50
C GLN A 58 -16.74 -10.43 0.21
N PRO A 59 -15.65 -10.70 -0.55
CA PRO A 59 -14.35 -10.93 0.06
C PRO A 59 -14.06 -9.75 0.98
N ASN A 60 -13.49 -10.05 2.15
CA ASN A 60 -13.03 -9.01 3.07
C ASN A 60 -12.18 -8.02 2.26
N LYS A 61 -12.35 -6.71 2.47
CA LYS A 61 -11.55 -5.69 1.76
C LYS A 61 -10.04 -5.94 1.90
N SER A 62 -9.60 -6.55 3.02
CA SER A 62 -8.22 -7.00 3.23
C SER A 62 -7.79 -8.22 2.39
N THR A 63 -8.73 -8.98 1.84
CA THR A 63 -8.51 -10.13 0.93
C THR A 63 -8.91 -9.83 -0.52
N GLN A 64 -9.44 -8.64 -0.80
CA GLN A 64 -9.62 -8.19 -2.17
C GLN A 64 -8.23 -7.92 -2.75
N LEU A 65 -7.87 -8.66 -3.79
CA LEU A 65 -6.73 -8.31 -4.62
C LEU A 65 -7.04 -6.93 -5.20
N THR A 66 -6.39 -5.90 -4.68
CA THR A 66 -6.44 -4.55 -5.25
C THR A 66 -6.06 -4.67 -6.71
N ILE A 67 -6.95 -4.26 -7.63
CA ILE A 67 -6.68 -4.33 -9.06
C ILE A 67 -5.37 -3.55 -9.32
N ILE A 68 -4.36 -4.29 -9.78
CA ILE A 68 -2.94 -3.93 -9.93
C ILE A 68 -2.71 -2.82 -10.98
N SER A 69 -3.76 -2.22 -11.55
CA SER A 69 -3.58 -1.25 -12.65
C SER A 69 -2.93 0.07 -12.20
N SER A 70 -3.28 0.61 -11.02
CA SER A 70 -2.54 1.72 -10.41
C SER A 70 -1.29 1.28 -9.64
N SER A 71 -1.20 -0.01 -9.29
CA SER A 71 -0.01 -0.54 -8.60
C SER A 71 1.18 -0.71 -9.53
N SER A 72 0.96 -0.99 -10.83
CA SER A 72 2.06 -1.13 -11.78
C SER A 72 2.90 0.15 -11.90
N TYR A 73 2.25 1.32 -12.07
CA TYR A 73 2.99 2.58 -12.15
C TYR A 73 3.73 2.92 -10.86
N LEU A 74 3.08 2.85 -9.70
CA LEU A 74 3.72 3.19 -8.43
C LEU A 74 4.82 2.21 -8.04
N GLN A 75 4.65 0.92 -8.37
CA GLN A 75 5.67 -0.10 -8.19
C GLN A 75 6.86 0.16 -9.12
N ASN A 76 6.59 0.51 -10.38
CA ASN A 76 7.63 0.85 -11.35
C ASN A 76 8.39 2.12 -10.93
N LEU A 77 7.67 3.15 -10.49
CA LEU A 77 8.23 4.38 -9.94
C LEU A 77 9.16 4.10 -8.75
N GLU A 78 8.72 3.29 -7.78
CA GLU A 78 9.55 2.87 -6.64
C GLU A 78 10.79 2.09 -7.11
N HIS A 79 10.61 1.19 -8.07
CA HIS A 79 11.70 0.37 -8.60
C HIS A 79 12.77 1.21 -9.32
N ILE A 80 12.36 2.10 -10.24
CA ILE A 80 13.25 2.97 -10.99
C ILE A 80 13.99 3.93 -10.06
N THR A 81 13.26 4.58 -9.14
CA THR A 81 13.89 5.52 -8.20
C THR A 81 14.87 4.82 -7.26
N GLN A 82 14.62 3.57 -6.87
CA GLN A 82 15.60 2.78 -6.12
C GLN A 82 16.85 2.48 -6.94
N GLN A 83 16.72 2.11 -8.22
CA GLN A 83 17.88 1.88 -9.08
C GLN A 83 18.76 3.14 -9.23
N VAL A 84 18.15 4.33 -9.32
CA VAL A 84 18.88 5.60 -9.33
C VAL A 84 19.60 5.84 -8.01
N VAL A 85 18.95 5.61 -6.86
CA VAL A 85 19.59 5.73 -5.54
C VAL A 85 20.79 4.79 -5.42
N ASP A 86 20.63 3.53 -5.82
CA ASP A 86 21.71 2.55 -5.76
C ASP A 86 22.88 2.95 -6.66
N HIS A 87 22.59 3.51 -7.84
CA HIS A 87 23.60 4.00 -8.77
C HIS A 87 24.40 5.16 -8.18
N VAL A 88 23.72 6.14 -7.58
CA VAL A 88 24.34 7.27 -6.88
C VAL A 88 25.29 6.79 -5.78
N LEU A 89 24.84 5.84 -4.95
CA LEU A 89 25.65 5.28 -3.86
C LEU A 89 26.86 4.50 -4.38
N ARG A 90 26.71 3.69 -5.43
CA ARG A 90 27.83 2.95 -6.04
C ARG A 90 28.89 3.89 -6.61
N SER A 91 28.46 4.96 -7.26
CA SER A 91 29.36 5.95 -7.82
C SER A 91 30.12 6.72 -6.74
N GLN A 92 29.47 7.02 -5.61
CA GLN A 92 30.15 7.55 -4.42
C GLN A 92 31.23 6.60 -3.91
N THR A 93 30.92 5.32 -3.75
CA THR A 93 31.91 4.32 -3.29
C THR A 93 33.07 4.15 -4.26
N SER A 94 32.84 4.42 -5.55
CA SER A 94 33.87 4.38 -6.60
C SER A 94 34.71 5.66 -6.66
N GLY A 95 34.39 6.68 -5.87
CA GLY A 95 35.10 7.97 -5.86
C GLY A 95 34.79 8.84 -7.08
N LEU A 96 33.66 8.61 -7.78
CA LEU A 96 33.27 9.43 -8.92
C LEU A 96 32.77 10.81 -8.44
N SER A 97 33.22 11.87 -9.11
CA SER A 97 32.81 13.25 -8.84
C SER A 97 31.40 13.56 -9.35
N SER A 98 30.93 12.81 -10.33
CA SER A 98 29.67 13.05 -11.02
C SER A 98 28.98 11.75 -11.38
N VAL A 99 27.65 11.76 -11.39
CA VAL A 99 26.82 10.58 -11.64
C VAL A 99 25.78 10.88 -12.70
N ASP A 100 25.85 10.12 -13.78
CA ASP A 100 24.84 10.07 -14.82
C ASP A 100 23.69 9.13 -14.43
N LEU A 101 22.72 9.01 -15.33
CA LEU A 101 21.63 8.03 -15.19
C LEU A 101 22.17 6.60 -15.30
N PRO A 102 21.54 5.62 -14.61
CA PRO A 102 21.85 4.21 -14.85
C PRO A 102 21.72 3.85 -16.33
N MET A 103 22.65 3.05 -16.87
CA MET A 103 22.71 2.67 -18.29
C MET A 103 21.38 2.17 -18.87
N CYS A 104 20.56 1.48 -18.08
CA CYS A 104 19.24 0.99 -18.49
C CYS A 104 18.20 2.10 -18.76
N PHE A 105 18.45 3.32 -18.30
CA PHE A 105 17.58 4.48 -18.49
C PHE A 105 18.20 5.57 -19.36
N GLN A 106 19.41 5.34 -19.89
CA GLN A 106 20.07 6.27 -20.81
C GLN A 106 19.48 6.14 -22.21
N ASN A 107 19.17 7.28 -22.84
CA ASN A 107 18.74 7.41 -24.22
C ASN A 107 19.41 8.63 -24.86
N GLU A 108 19.23 8.83 -26.17
CA GLU A 108 19.89 9.94 -26.89
C GLU A 108 19.52 11.34 -26.37
N HIS A 109 18.42 11.46 -25.64
CA HIS A 109 17.85 12.73 -25.19
C HIS A 109 18.18 13.08 -23.74
N ASN A 110 18.79 12.18 -22.96
CA ASN A 110 19.05 12.38 -21.53
C ASN A 110 20.50 12.13 -21.09
N ARG A 111 21.45 12.02 -22.03
CA ARG A 111 22.88 11.83 -21.72
C ARG A 111 23.51 13.00 -20.97
N ASP A 112 22.94 14.19 -21.10
CA ASP A 112 23.46 15.40 -20.47
C ASP A 112 23.02 15.55 -19.00
N VAL A 113 22.18 14.64 -18.50
CA VAL A 113 21.64 14.70 -17.13
C VAL A 113 22.65 14.09 -16.17
N VAL A 114 23.34 14.95 -15.44
CA VAL A 114 24.41 14.57 -14.51
C VAL A 114 24.19 15.23 -13.14
N LEU A 115 24.37 14.44 -12.08
CA LEU A 115 24.40 14.86 -10.70
C LEU A 115 25.85 15.06 -10.25
N GLN A 116 26.19 16.25 -9.76
CA GLN A 116 27.52 16.50 -9.18
C GLN A 116 27.52 16.06 -7.71
N ILE A 117 28.48 15.20 -7.34
CA ILE A 117 28.58 14.59 -6.00
C ILE A 117 29.87 15.03 -5.28
N THR A 118 30.82 15.63 -5.98
CA THR A 118 32.05 16.19 -5.41
C THR A 118 31.75 17.12 -4.23
N ASN A 119 32.49 16.94 -3.13
CA ASN A 119 32.36 17.70 -1.88
C ASN A 119 30.96 17.65 -1.23
N SER A 120 30.13 16.67 -1.59
CA SER A 120 28.72 16.56 -1.15
C SER A 120 28.41 15.21 -0.48
N GLU A 121 29.42 14.55 0.11
CA GLU A 121 29.28 13.26 0.79
C GLU A 121 28.25 13.29 1.94
N THR A 122 28.15 14.43 2.62
CA THR A 122 27.14 14.68 3.68
C THR A 122 25.74 14.93 3.10
N LYS A 123 25.64 15.43 1.86
CA LYS A 123 24.36 15.76 1.21
C LYS A 123 23.68 14.50 0.68
N TYR A 124 24.44 13.67 -0.01
CA TYR A 124 23.93 12.47 -0.68
C TYR A 124 24.15 11.21 0.15
N THR A 125 23.85 11.28 1.45
CA THR A 125 23.86 10.09 2.32
C THR A 125 22.69 9.16 1.99
N ILE A 126 22.81 7.87 2.34
CA ILE A 126 21.71 6.90 2.21
C ILE A 126 20.40 7.42 2.83
N GLY A 127 20.47 8.02 4.03
CA GLY A 127 19.30 8.56 4.72
C GLY A 127 18.63 9.69 3.93
N ASN A 128 19.42 10.62 3.40
CA ASN A 128 18.91 11.74 2.61
C ASN A 128 18.34 11.27 1.26
N LEU A 129 19.01 10.36 0.55
CA LEU A 129 18.52 9.81 -0.71
C LEU A 129 17.20 9.06 -0.54
N ILE A 130 17.06 8.26 0.53
CA ILE A 130 15.80 7.58 0.85
C ILE A 130 14.70 8.59 1.22
N ARG A 131 15.03 9.67 1.95
CA ARG A 131 14.09 10.75 2.26
C ARG A 131 13.61 11.45 0.99
N LEU A 132 14.52 11.81 0.09
CA LEU A 132 14.22 12.43 -1.21
C LEU A 132 13.37 11.51 -2.08
N LYS A 133 13.70 10.21 -2.14
CA LYS A 133 12.89 9.19 -2.83
C LYS A 133 11.46 9.18 -2.32
N ARG A 134 11.25 9.07 -1.01
CA ARG A 134 9.91 9.06 -0.40
C ARG A 134 9.13 10.34 -0.72
N ARG A 135 9.79 11.51 -0.65
CA ARG A 135 9.18 12.80 -0.99
C ARG A 135 8.75 12.85 -2.46
N TYR A 136 9.63 12.43 -3.37
CA TYR A 136 9.33 12.37 -4.80
C TYR A 136 8.14 11.46 -5.09
N ILE A 137 8.12 10.25 -4.52
CA ILE A 137 7.01 9.29 -4.71
C ILE A 137 5.69 9.84 -4.18
N ALA A 138 5.70 10.54 -3.03
CA ALA A 138 4.50 11.19 -2.51
C ALA A 138 3.96 12.26 -3.48
N VAL A 139 4.82 13.06 -4.09
CA VAL A 139 4.43 14.06 -5.09
C VAL A 139 3.87 13.41 -6.35
N GLN A 140 4.51 12.35 -6.85
CA GLN A 140 4.06 11.66 -8.06
C GLN A 140 2.74 10.92 -7.86
N ARG A 141 2.49 10.37 -6.66
CA ARG A 141 1.18 9.79 -6.29
C ARG A 141 0.05 10.80 -6.44
N LEU A 142 0.22 12.00 -5.89
CA LEU A 142 -0.78 13.07 -6.00
C LEU A 142 -1.01 13.51 -7.46
N LYS A 143 0.05 13.58 -8.26
CA LYS A 143 -0.06 13.92 -9.70
C LYS A 143 -0.76 12.82 -10.50
N PHE A 144 -0.44 11.57 -10.23
CA PHE A 144 -1.04 10.42 -10.91
C PHE A 144 -2.56 10.39 -10.69
N ASP A 145 -3.01 10.61 -9.46
CA ASP A 145 -4.44 10.65 -9.11
C ASP A 145 -5.20 11.77 -9.85
N GLN A 146 -4.52 12.82 -10.29
CA GLN A 146 -5.12 13.99 -10.97
C GLN A 146 -5.05 13.91 -12.50
N LEU A 147 -3.93 13.45 -13.06
CA LEU A 147 -3.64 13.57 -14.49
C LEU A 147 -3.69 12.25 -15.27
N ASN A 148 -3.70 11.07 -14.62
CA ASN A 148 -3.63 9.75 -15.28
C ASN A 148 -2.50 9.66 -16.34
N THR A 149 -1.43 10.44 -16.21
CA THR A 149 -0.31 10.42 -17.14
C THR A 149 0.66 9.31 -16.77
N VAL A 150 0.88 8.37 -17.69
CA VAL A 150 1.94 7.37 -17.58
C VAL A 150 3.23 7.98 -18.13
N SER A 151 4.21 8.18 -17.27
CA SER A 151 5.56 8.57 -17.69
C SER A 151 6.39 7.34 -18.06
N ASP A 152 7.21 7.47 -19.10
CA ASP A 152 8.19 6.47 -19.49
C ASP A 152 9.31 6.32 -18.44
N ASP A 153 9.95 5.16 -18.38
CA ASP A 153 10.94 4.80 -17.36
C ASP A 153 12.14 5.74 -17.37
N ALA A 154 12.64 6.08 -18.56
CA ALA A 154 13.74 7.01 -18.74
C ALA A 154 13.37 8.43 -18.27
N SER A 155 12.11 8.83 -18.48
CA SER A 155 11.58 10.12 -18.00
C SER A 155 11.48 10.15 -16.47
N ILE A 156 11.04 9.04 -15.85
CA ILE A 156 10.98 8.91 -14.40
C ILE A 156 12.37 9.04 -13.79
N ALA A 157 13.35 8.32 -14.34
CA ALA A 157 14.73 8.36 -13.85
C ALA A 157 15.35 9.76 -14.00
N THR A 158 15.16 10.39 -15.17
CA THR A 158 15.63 11.75 -15.46
C THR A 158 15.05 12.77 -14.49
N ASN A 159 13.72 12.79 -14.34
CA ASN A 159 13.02 13.70 -13.45
C ASN A 159 13.41 13.49 -11.99
N PHE A 160 13.65 12.25 -11.58
CA PHE A 160 14.09 11.95 -10.22
C PHE A 160 15.53 12.40 -9.96
N LEU A 161 16.45 12.19 -10.90
CA LEU A 161 17.84 12.64 -10.76
C LEU A 161 17.92 14.18 -10.72
N GLN A 162 17.13 14.87 -11.54
CA GLN A 162 16.97 16.33 -11.47
C GLN A 162 16.35 16.80 -10.15
N PHE A 163 15.35 16.06 -9.64
CA PHE A 163 14.76 16.34 -8.33
C PHE A 163 15.77 16.20 -7.20
N ILE A 164 16.65 15.19 -7.25
CA ILE A 164 17.75 15.02 -6.30
C ILE A 164 18.71 16.21 -6.39
N SER A 165 19.13 16.59 -7.60
CA SER A 165 20.02 17.74 -7.82
C SER A 165 19.45 19.01 -7.19
N PHE A 166 18.21 19.38 -7.54
CA PHE A 166 17.57 20.59 -7.05
C PHE A 166 17.35 20.61 -5.52
N ASN A 167 16.98 19.48 -4.91
CA ASN A 167 16.72 19.41 -3.47
C ASN A 167 17.96 19.05 -2.64
N GLY A 168 19.03 18.60 -3.28
CA GLY A 168 20.35 18.41 -2.65
C GLY A 168 21.02 19.75 -2.36
N ASP A 169 20.84 20.73 -3.24
CA ASP A 169 21.44 22.07 -3.12
C ASP A 169 20.76 22.95 -2.05
N LEU A 170 19.43 22.80 -1.86
CA LEU A 170 18.65 23.57 -0.87
C LEU A 170 19.00 23.28 0.60
N CYS A 171 19.82 22.26 0.89
CA CYS A 171 20.27 21.98 2.26
C CYS A 171 21.47 22.83 2.72
N ASP A 172 22.10 23.60 1.83
CA ASP A 172 23.25 24.45 2.20
C ASP A 172 22.84 25.78 2.86
N ASP A 173 21.61 26.25 2.61
CA ASP A 173 21.17 27.59 3.02
C ASP A 173 20.69 27.69 4.49
N GLU A 174 20.48 26.56 5.19
CA GLU A 174 20.07 26.58 6.62
C GLU A 174 21.25 26.45 7.61
N ALA A 175 22.49 26.41 7.13
CA ALA A 175 23.67 26.23 7.98
C ALA A 175 24.69 27.39 7.95
N SER A 176 24.31 28.56 7.42
CA SER A 176 25.13 29.79 7.44
C SER A 176 24.62 30.81 8.46
#